data_AF-E8LIU1-F1
#
_entry.id   AF-E8LIU1-F1
#
_cell.length_a   1.000
_cell.length_b   1.000
_cell.length_c   1.000
_cell.angle_alpha   90.00
_cell.angle_beta   90.00
_cell.angle_gamma   90.00
#
_symmetry.space_group_name_H-M   'P 1'
#
loop_
_entity.id
_entity.type
_entity.pdbx_description
1 polymer ?
#
loop_
_entity_poly.entity_id
_entity_poly.type
_entity_poly.pdbx_seq_one_letter_code
_entity_poly.pdbx_strand_id
1 'polypeptide(L)'
;MQILEKEKISALIQIGFAGCAKGQIFQARRLFEGLLCADSELVGAKIGLAFSYIVVDDFDKADQILDELLVSHSDDADVKAMKVFSLALQKKSEEAKKLASSVDASQQSAYNLCQDALNLLDR
;
A
#
# COMPACT_ATOMS: atom_id res chain seq x y z
N MET A 1 14.03 7.92 -21.67
CA MET A 1 14.87 8.79 -20.82
C MET A 1 14.63 8.36 -19.39
N GLN A 2 15.52 7.57 -18.78
CA GLN A 2 15.35 7.10 -17.41
C GLN A 2 16.00 8.13 -16.48
N ILE A 3 15.19 9.01 -15.90
CA ILE A 3 15.66 10.18 -15.14
C ILE A 3 16.08 9.80 -13.71
N LEU A 4 15.65 8.64 -13.20
CA LEU A 4 15.88 8.21 -11.81
C LEU A 4 16.40 6.76 -11.75
N GLU A 5 17.42 6.54 -10.93
CA GLU A 5 17.94 5.22 -10.58
C GLU A 5 16.99 4.49 -9.61
N LYS A 6 17.03 3.15 -9.60
CA LYS A 6 16.13 2.31 -8.80
C LYS A 6 16.23 2.62 -7.30
N GLU A 7 17.44 2.84 -6.81
CA GLU A 7 17.72 3.17 -5.40
C GLU A 7 17.07 4.50 -5.01
N LYS A 8 17.10 5.48 -5.91
CA LYS A 8 16.46 6.79 -5.72
C LYS A 8 14.94 6.66 -5.72
N ILE A 9 14.38 5.84 -6.60
CA ILE A 9 12.92 5.56 -6.64
C ILE A 9 12.48 4.93 -5.33
N SER A 10 13.19 3.90 -4.85
CA SER A 10 12.89 3.26 -3.57
C SER A 10 12.93 4.24 -2.41
N ALA A 11 13.96 5.08 -2.33
CA ALA A 11 14.07 6.10 -1.29
C ALA A 11 12.90 7.11 -1.32
N LEU A 12 12.49 7.56 -2.51
CA LEU A 12 11.34 8.48 -2.66
C LEU A 12 10.04 7.82 -2.23
N ILE A 13 9.83 6.54 -2.56
CA ILE A 13 8.66 5.77 -2.10
C ILE A 13 8.63 5.70 -0.57
N GLN A 14 9.76 5.40 0.08
CA GLN A 14 9.85 5.35 1.55
C GLN A 14 9.58 6.72 2.20
N ILE A 15 10.06 7.82 1.60
CA ILE A 15 9.75 9.18 2.04
C ILE A 15 8.24 9.45 1.93
N GLY A 16 7.60 9.02 0.86
CA GLY A 16 6.15 9.14 0.69
C GLY A 16 5.38 8.41 1.79
N PHE A 17 5.75 7.16 2.09
CA PHE A 17 5.13 6.39 3.18
C PHE A 17 5.30 7.08 4.54
N ALA A 18 6.51 7.56 4.85
CA ALA A 18 6.78 8.32 6.07
C ALA A 18 5.97 9.62 6.13
N GLY A 19 5.81 10.32 5.00
CA GLY A 19 4.98 11.51 4.90
C GLY A 19 3.52 11.24 5.23
N CYS A 20 2.94 10.17 4.67
CA CYS A 20 1.58 9.72 5.02
C CYS A 20 1.45 9.45 6.53
N ALA A 21 2.39 8.69 7.11
CA ALA A 21 2.39 8.38 8.55
C ALA A 21 2.55 9.61 9.47
N LYS A 22 3.04 10.73 8.94
CA LYS A 22 3.17 12.01 9.66
C LYS A 22 2.06 13.01 9.34
N GLY A 23 1.01 12.59 8.63
CA GLY A 23 -0.11 13.46 8.24
C GLY A 23 0.22 14.44 7.11
N GLN A 24 1.38 14.32 6.46
CA GLN A 24 1.78 15.12 5.30
C GLN A 24 1.17 14.55 4.00
N ILE A 25 -0.14 14.33 4.02
CA ILE A 25 -0.83 13.51 3.00
C ILE A 25 -0.73 14.14 1.61
N PHE A 26 -0.91 15.46 1.52
CA PHE A 26 -0.85 16.17 0.25
C PHE A 26 0.54 16.07 -0.39
N GLN A 27 1.61 16.23 0.39
CA GLN A 27 2.98 16.15 -0.10
C GLN A 27 3.33 14.72 -0.52
N ALA A 28 2.96 13.73 0.30
CA ALA A 28 3.18 12.32 0.00
C ALA A 28 2.44 11.89 -1.27
N ARG A 29 1.17 12.27 -1.42
CA ARG A 29 0.36 11.96 -2.61
C ARG A 29 0.99 12.54 -3.88
N ARG A 30 1.38 13.81 -3.86
CA ARG A 30 2.06 14.45 -5.00
C ARG A 30 3.38 13.77 -5.36
N LEU A 31 4.09 13.25 -4.37
CA LEU A 31 5.33 12.50 -4.59
C LEU A 31 5.06 11.20 -5.34
N PHE A 32 4.07 10.41 -4.91
CA PHE A 32 3.68 9.18 -5.60
C PHE A 32 3.15 9.45 -7.01
N GLU A 33 2.29 10.45 -7.19
CA GLU A 33 1.80 10.88 -8.50
C GLU A 33 2.96 11.29 -9.42
N GLY A 34 3.95 12.04 -8.90
CA GLY A 34 5.13 12.44 -9.66
C GLY A 34 5.99 11.25 -10.12
N LEU A 35 6.14 10.23 -9.25
CA LEU A 35 6.80 8.97 -9.62
C LEU A 35 6.03 8.24 -10.72
N LEU A 36 4.69 8.18 -10.60
CA LEU A 36 3.83 7.51 -11.57
C LEU A 36 3.74 8.24 -12.92
N CYS A 37 3.94 9.57 -12.94
CA CYS A 37 4.13 10.30 -14.19
C CYS A 37 5.44 9.93 -14.90
N ALA A 38 6.49 9.57 -14.15
CA ALA A 38 7.77 9.14 -14.72
C ALA A 38 7.74 7.68 -15.17
N ASP A 39 7.06 6.82 -14.42
CA ASP A 39 6.86 5.41 -14.71
C ASP A 39 5.54 4.92 -14.09
N SER A 40 4.55 4.64 -14.93
CA SER A 40 3.21 4.24 -14.51
C SER A 40 3.15 2.85 -13.90
N GLU A 41 4.18 2.02 -14.05
CA GLU A 41 4.19 0.62 -13.60
C GLU A 41 4.86 0.42 -12.24
N LEU A 42 5.24 1.51 -11.56
CA LEU A 42 5.82 1.46 -10.21
C LEU A 42 4.79 0.99 -9.17
N VAL A 43 4.73 -0.32 -8.94
CA VAL A 43 3.83 -0.97 -7.96
C VAL A 43 3.93 -0.31 -6.59
N GLY A 44 5.14 -0.11 -6.06
CA GLY A 44 5.34 0.54 -4.75
C GLY A 44 4.79 1.98 -4.68
N ALA A 45 4.82 2.73 -5.79
CA ALA A 45 4.21 4.06 -5.84
C ALA A 45 2.68 4.00 -5.93
N LYS A 46 2.10 3.02 -6.64
CA LYS A 46 0.65 2.77 -6.64
C LYS A 46 0.15 2.35 -5.25
N ILE A 47 0.87 1.48 -4.54
CA ILE A 47 0.59 1.13 -3.13
C ILE A 47 0.65 2.37 -2.25
N GLY A 48 1.69 3.19 -2.38
CA GLY A 48 1.82 4.45 -1.65
C GLY A 48 0.68 5.43 -1.92
N LEU A 49 0.23 5.53 -3.17
CA LEU A 49 -0.92 6.34 -3.55
C LEU A 49 -2.20 5.83 -2.88
N ALA A 50 -2.46 4.52 -2.90
CA ALA A 50 -3.58 3.90 -2.18
C ALA A 50 -3.50 4.19 -0.67
N PHE A 51 -2.33 4.02 -0.06
CA PHE A 51 -2.09 4.33 1.35
C PHE A 51 -2.41 5.79 1.69
N SER A 52 -2.09 6.74 0.79
CA SER A 52 -2.44 8.15 0.97
C SER A 52 -3.95 8.43 0.99
N TYR A 53 -4.77 7.52 0.46
CA TYR A 53 -6.23 7.58 0.54
C TYR A 53 -6.75 6.87 1.81
N ILE A 54 -6.15 5.72 2.17
CA ILE A 54 -6.45 4.99 3.41
C ILE A 54 -6.32 5.90 4.64
N VAL A 55 -5.22 6.65 4.75
CA VAL A 55 -4.94 7.51 5.92
C VAL A 55 -5.91 8.70 6.10
N VAL A 56 -6.77 8.95 5.12
CA VAL A 56 -7.84 9.96 5.20
C VAL A 56 -9.23 9.33 5.06
N ASP A 57 -9.33 8.02 5.30
CA ASP A 57 -10.56 7.21 5.22
C ASP A 57 -11.27 7.24 3.85
N ASP A 58 -10.56 7.61 2.78
CA ASP A 58 -11.07 7.53 1.39
C ASP A 58 -10.86 6.11 0.87
N PHE A 59 -11.55 5.16 1.50
CA PHE A 59 -11.39 3.73 1.23
C PHE A 59 -11.84 3.34 -0.17
N ASP A 60 -12.82 4.04 -0.75
CA ASP A 60 -13.32 3.76 -2.11
C ASP A 60 -12.18 3.90 -3.13
N LYS A 61 -11.42 5.00 -3.07
CA LYS A 61 -10.27 5.19 -3.97
C LYS A 61 -9.11 4.27 -3.64
N ALA A 62 -8.83 4.05 -2.36
CA ALA A 62 -7.79 3.13 -1.96
C ALA A 62 -8.06 1.71 -2.49
N ASP A 63 -9.29 1.23 -2.32
CA ASP A 63 -9.71 -0.10 -2.76
C ASP A 63 -9.72 -0.21 -4.26
N GLN A 64 -10.15 0.80 -5.01
CA GLN A 64 -10.05 0.82 -6.46
C GLN A 64 -8.60 0.55 -6.93
N ILE A 65 -7.63 1.30 -6.39
CA ILE A 65 -6.23 1.17 -6.78
C ILE A 65 -5.67 -0.21 -6.41
N LEU A 66 -5.97 -0.69 -5.20
CA LEU A 66 -5.46 -1.98 -4.71
C LEU A 66 -6.08 -3.16 -5.45
N ASP A 67 -7.37 -3.08 -5.81
CA ASP A 67 -8.04 -4.13 -6.57
C ASP A 67 -7.51 -4.20 -8.00
N GLU A 68 -7.25 -3.05 -8.65
CA GLU A 68 -6.57 -2.99 -9.95
C GLU A 68 -5.17 -3.63 -9.86
N LEU A 69 -4.40 -3.33 -8.80
CA LEU A 69 -3.09 -3.95 -8.57
C LEU A 69 -3.18 -5.46 -8.32
N LEU A 70 -4.19 -5.95 -7.59
CA LEU A 70 -4.37 -7.38 -7.34
C LEU A 70 -4.77 -8.14 -8.61
N VAL A 71 -5.38 -7.48 -9.59
CA VAL A 71 -5.64 -8.09 -10.91
C VAL A 71 -4.33 -8.27 -11.69
N SER A 72 -3.42 -7.29 -11.69
CA SER A 72 -2.17 -7.35 -12.47
C SER A 72 -0.98 -7.96 -11.73
N HIS A 73 -1.01 -7.96 -10.40
CA HIS A 73 0.05 -8.43 -9.49
C HIS A 73 -0.53 -9.29 -8.37
N SER A 74 -1.32 -10.31 -8.74
CA SER A 74 -2.09 -11.15 -7.81
C SER A 74 -1.26 -11.86 -6.74
N ASP A 75 0.05 -12.03 -6.94
CA ASP A 75 0.97 -12.67 -6.00
C ASP A 75 1.90 -11.71 -5.27
N ASP A 76 1.78 -10.41 -5.50
CA ASP A 76 2.59 -9.41 -4.80
C ASP A 76 2.16 -9.29 -3.33
N ALA A 77 3.09 -9.64 -2.44
CA ALA A 77 2.84 -9.69 -1.00
C ALA A 77 2.57 -8.30 -0.41
N ASP A 78 3.21 -7.24 -0.92
CA ASP A 78 3.04 -5.88 -0.40
C ASP A 78 1.66 -5.33 -0.80
N VAL A 79 1.19 -5.63 -2.02
CA VAL A 79 -0.18 -5.28 -2.45
C VAL A 79 -1.21 -5.96 -1.55
N LYS A 80 -1.07 -7.28 -1.32
CA LYS A 80 -1.96 -8.04 -0.43
C LYS A 80 -1.97 -7.47 0.98
N ALA A 81 -0.79 -7.19 1.54
CA ALA A 81 -0.67 -6.66 2.90
C ALA A 81 -1.32 -5.28 3.05
N MET A 82 -1.15 -4.39 2.05
CA MET A 82 -1.82 -3.09 2.07
C MET A 82 -3.35 -3.22 1.95
N LYS A 83 -3.85 -4.17 1.16
CA LYS A 83 -5.29 -4.46 1.09
C LYS A 83 -5.83 -5.03 2.40
N VAL A 84 -5.09 -5.93 3.05
CA VAL A 84 -5.43 -6.41 4.40
C VAL A 84 -5.53 -5.24 5.39
N PHE A 85 -4.56 -4.31 5.35
CA PHE A 85 -4.59 -3.12 6.18
C PHE A 85 -5.81 -2.23 5.92
N SER A 86 -6.15 -1.97 4.64
CA SER A 86 -7.38 -1.25 4.25
C SER A 86 -8.64 -1.94 4.80
N LEU A 87 -8.77 -3.25 4.58
CA LEU A 87 -9.93 -4.05 5.02
C LEU A 87 -10.07 -4.05 6.55
N ALA A 88 -8.96 -4.11 7.28
CA ALA A 88 -8.95 -4.07 8.73
C ALA A 88 -9.48 -2.74 9.27
N LEU A 89 -9.03 -1.61 8.73
CA LEU A 89 -9.53 -0.27 9.10
C LEU A 89 -11.02 -0.09 8.77
N GLN A 90 -11.49 -0.72 7.70
CA GLN A 90 -12.91 -0.78 7.33
C GLN A 90 -13.73 -1.78 8.17
N LYS A 91 -13.12 -2.48 9.14
CA LYS A 91 -13.72 -3.55 9.97
C LYS A 91 -14.26 -4.75 9.17
N LYS A 92 -13.76 -4.98 7.96
CA LYS A 92 -14.09 -6.15 7.11
C LYS A 92 -13.26 -7.37 7.55
N SER A 93 -13.50 -7.85 8.77
CA SER A 93 -12.67 -8.88 9.44
C SER A 93 -12.48 -10.15 8.62
N GLU A 94 -13.56 -10.71 8.07
CA GLU A 94 -13.49 -11.99 7.35
C GLU A 94 -12.67 -11.89 6.06
N GLU A 95 -12.86 -10.80 5.31
CA GLU A 95 -12.10 -10.53 4.10
C GLU A 95 -10.62 -10.30 4.40
N ALA A 96 -10.31 -9.52 5.45
CA ALA A 96 -8.95 -9.25 5.90
C ALA A 96 -8.22 -10.55 6.30
N LYS A 97 -8.84 -11.38 7.14
CA LYS A 97 -8.28 -12.66 7.59
C LYS A 97 -8.06 -13.63 6.43
N LYS A 98 -9.04 -13.73 5.53
CA LYS A 98 -8.93 -14.59 4.34
C LYS A 98 -7.74 -14.17 3.47
N LEU A 99 -7.61 -12.88 3.16
CA LEU A 99 -6.52 -12.40 2.32
C LEU A 99 -5.16 -12.54 3.00
N ALA A 100 -5.07 -12.23 4.30
CA ALA A 100 -3.84 -12.36 5.08
C ALA A 100 -3.28 -13.79 5.09
N SER A 101 -4.16 -14.81 5.07
CA SER A 101 -3.73 -16.22 5.02
C SER A 101 -2.99 -16.61 3.74
N SER A 102 -3.09 -15.80 2.68
CA SER A 102 -2.39 -16.01 1.41
C SER A 102 -1.01 -15.33 1.33
N VAL A 103 -0.60 -14.61 2.37
CA VAL A 103 0.71 -13.95 2.45
C VAL A 103 1.69 -14.89 3.15
N ASP A 104 2.76 -15.27 2.45
CA ASP A 104 3.80 -16.15 2.97
C ASP A 104 4.60 -15.47 4.11
N ALA A 105 4.81 -16.20 5.21
CA ALA A 105 5.63 -15.76 6.34
C ALA A 105 7.10 -15.53 5.97
N SER A 106 7.59 -16.10 4.86
CA SER A 106 8.93 -15.80 4.32
C SER A 106 9.06 -14.32 3.87
N GLN A 107 7.96 -13.67 3.53
CA GLN A 107 7.89 -12.25 3.19
C GLN A 107 7.67 -11.41 4.45
N GLN A 108 8.70 -11.35 5.30
CA GLN A 108 8.60 -10.86 6.67
C GLN A 108 7.92 -9.49 6.80
N SER A 109 8.22 -8.53 5.91
CA SER A 109 7.65 -7.18 5.97
C SER A 109 6.13 -7.18 5.72
N ALA A 110 5.70 -7.77 4.60
CA ALA A 110 4.29 -7.90 4.25
C ALA A 110 3.52 -8.72 5.30
N TYR A 111 4.12 -9.83 5.76
CA TYR A 111 3.52 -10.67 6.79
C TYR A 111 3.31 -9.91 8.10
N ASN A 112 4.31 -9.15 8.57
CA ASN A 112 4.19 -8.35 9.78
C ASN A 112 3.07 -7.30 9.67
N LEU A 113 2.98 -6.61 8.52
CA LEU A 113 1.89 -5.65 8.29
C LEU A 113 0.51 -6.33 8.35
N CYS A 114 0.36 -7.54 7.80
CA CYS A 114 -0.87 -8.31 7.95
C CYS A 114 -1.19 -8.60 9.42
N GLN A 115 -0.21 -9.04 10.22
CA GLN A 115 -0.43 -9.33 11.64
C GLN A 115 -0.82 -8.06 12.42
N ASP A 116 -0.13 -6.95 12.18
CA ASP A 116 -0.44 -5.66 12.81
C ASP A 116 -1.84 -5.19 12.43
N ALA A 117 -2.24 -5.33 11.16
CA ALA A 117 -3.58 -5.01 10.69
C ALA A 117 -4.65 -5.87 11.36
N LEU A 118 -4.44 -7.19 11.49
CA LEU A 118 -5.39 -8.08 12.15
C LEU A 118 -5.53 -7.76 13.64
N ASN A 119 -4.45 -7.38 14.32
CA ASN A 119 -4.49 -6.95 15.72
C ASN A 119 -5.35 -5.68 15.93
N LEU A 120 -5.59 -4.87 14.88
CA LEU A 120 -6.51 -3.72 14.97
C LEU A 120 -7.98 -4.15 15.02
N LEU A 121 -8.33 -5.34 14.54
CA LEU A 121 -9.69 -5.87 14.56
C LEU A 121 -10.10 -6.42 15.93
N ASP A 122 -9.13 -6.80 16.76
CA ASP A 122 -9.35 -7.38 18.09
C ASP A 122 -9.44 -6.32 19.21
N ARG A 123 -9.35 -5.03 18.86
CA ARG A 123 -9.45 -3.88 19.77
C ARG A 123 -10.83 -3.22 19.72
#